data_AF-A0A835LAF0-F1
#
_entry.id   AF-A0A835LAF0-F1
#
_cell.length_a   1.000
_cell.length_b   1.000
_cell.length_c   1.000
_cell.angle_alpha   90.00
_cell.angle_beta   90.00
_cell.angle_gamma   90.00
#
_symmetry.space_group_name_H-M   'P 1'
#
loop_
_entity.id
_entity.type
_entity.pdbx_description
1 polymer ?
#
loop_
_entity_poly.entity_id
_entity_poly.type
_entity_poly.pdbx_seq_one_letter_code
_entity_poly.pdbx_strand_id
1 'polypeptide(L)'
;MASRVGGGGESRRYLIVRPEGGGITDLFNSFSFSSSSDSLAKFIVTGEDNDRDNRSIADDDDHRWVIVVSVIVRKIISVLGKPMEWCGYFVEFILNLLSHNGQLLGLIHNFLRGKVVIPHRDSDTFISAIGHLDGRVDLCDDNILTRIDYVIRDSEVSVSQIGDRDLMDFCMMASKLAYENAKVIKNIVVHHWKMHFVEFFNGWNDFQKERSTQVFILCDKPRDANLILISFRGTEPFDADDWSTDFDYSWYEIPKLGKVHMGFLEALGLGNRSKVSTFHNHLRVGGLNLKSKLPESEVGSDNGLSTTTCDSNGTEPVISSDLKDEVHLRDTEEPTGKEKVPVMGEMTAFYGVRSKLKSLLEENKNAKFVVTGHSLGGALAILFPAVLLLHEEKEMMQRLLGVYTFGQPRVGDRKLGRFMEAHLNDPKPKYFRLVYCNDLVPRLPYDNKTFLYKHFGECLYYNSRYIEKEVWEEPNKNYFGLIYLIPEYINAMWELIRSLTMGYTCGKDYKEGWFRVLLRMLGLAIPGISAHCPTDYVNSVRLGKEQVHVSCS
;
A
#
# COMPACT_ATOMS: atom_id res chain seq x y z
N MET A 1 9.79 -47.67 -33.33
CA MET A 1 8.70 -47.00 -32.61
C MET A 1 9.32 -45.98 -31.67
N ALA A 2 9.34 -44.71 -32.07
CA ALA A 2 9.73 -43.59 -31.23
C ALA A 2 8.44 -42.93 -30.72
N SER A 3 8.18 -43.03 -29.42
CA SER A 3 7.07 -42.34 -28.76
C SER A 3 7.57 -40.98 -28.24
N ARG A 4 6.95 -39.94 -28.79
CA ARG A 4 7.19 -38.51 -28.54
C ARG A 4 7.11 -38.17 -27.05
N VAL A 5 8.17 -37.55 -26.55
CA VAL A 5 8.14 -36.71 -25.35
C VAL A 5 7.29 -35.49 -25.69
N GLY A 6 6.15 -35.33 -25.00
CA GLY A 6 5.34 -34.12 -25.06
C GLY A 6 6.11 -32.95 -24.46
N GLY A 7 6.27 -31.87 -25.22
CA GLY A 7 6.88 -30.64 -24.74
C GLY A 7 6.07 -30.04 -23.60
N GLY A 8 6.74 -29.76 -22.48
CA GLY A 8 6.20 -28.91 -21.42
C GLY A 8 6.06 -27.49 -21.97
N GLY A 9 4.83 -26.98 -22.01
CA GLY A 9 4.56 -25.59 -22.38
C GLY A 9 5.19 -24.64 -21.37
N GLU A 10 5.90 -23.63 -21.87
CA GLU A 10 6.42 -22.53 -21.06
C GLU A 10 5.24 -21.74 -20.46
N SER A 11 5.34 -21.39 -19.16
CA SER A 11 4.26 -20.74 -18.41
C SER A 11 4.19 -19.25 -18.74
N ARG A 12 3.00 -18.76 -19.08
CA ARG A 12 2.68 -17.35 -19.34
C ARG A 12 3.24 -16.43 -18.24
N ARG A 13 4.17 -15.52 -18.56
CA ARG A 13 4.84 -14.67 -17.54
C ARG A 13 3.99 -13.54 -16.97
N TYR A 14 2.96 -13.07 -17.68
CA TYR A 14 2.11 -11.96 -17.22
C TYR A 14 0.79 -11.89 -17.99
N LEU A 15 -0.17 -11.15 -17.43
CA LEU A 15 -1.41 -10.71 -18.05
C LEU A 15 -1.64 -9.24 -17.74
N ILE A 16 -1.94 -8.43 -18.75
CA ILE A 16 -2.24 -7.00 -18.62
C ILE A 16 -3.63 -6.74 -19.19
N VAL A 17 -4.50 -6.14 -18.37
CA VAL A 17 -5.78 -5.60 -18.81
C VAL A 17 -5.56 -4.15 -19.23
N ARG A 18 -5.76 -3.86 -20.52
CA ARG A 18 -5.56 -2.54 -21.15
C ARG A 18 -6.90 -1.93 -21.60
N PRO A 19 -7.51 -1.05 -20.79
CA PRO A 19 -8.76 -0.39 -21.16
C PRO A 19 -8.68 0.39 -22.48
N GLU A 20 -7.50 0.84 -22.87
CA GLU A 20 -7.23 1.63 -24.08
C GLU A 20 -7.18 0.78 -25.36
N GLY A 21 -7.07 -0.55 -25.23
CA GLY A 21 -6.92 -1.46 -26.37
C GLY A 21 -8.17 -1.59 -27.25
N GLY A 22 -9.35 -1.23 -26.74
CA GLY A 22 -10.63 -1.29 -27.46
C GLY A 22 -11.54 -0.09 -27.21
N GLY A 23 -12.43 0.16 -28.19
CA GLY A 23 -13.40 1.25 -28.16
C GLY A 23 -14.67 0.93 -27.35
N ILE A 24 -15.61 1.89 -27.29
CA ILE A 24 -16.93 1.71 -26.66
C ILE A 24 -17.73 0.61 -27.38
N THR A 25 -17.61 0.53 -28.71
CA THR A 25 -18.23 -0.51 -29.53
C THR A 25 -17.69 -1.89 -29.22
N ASP A 26 -16.37 -2.02 -29.03
CA ASP A 26 -15.74 -3.28 -28.62
C ASP A 26 -16.23 -3.70 -27.23
N LEU A 27 -16.35 -2.75 -26.29
CA LEU A 27 -16.85 -3.01 -24.95
C LEU A 27 -18.33 -3.46 -24.94
N PHE A 28 -19.17 -2.81 -25.75
CA PHE A 28 -20.57 -3.19 -25.93
C PHE A 28 -20.69 -4.59 -26.57
N ASN A 29 -19.85 -4.87 -27.55
CA ASN A 29 -19.79 -6.18 -28.18
C ASN A 29 -19.30 -7.26 -27.20
N SER A 30 -18.32 -6.96 -26.34
CA SER A 30 -17.87 -7.85 -25.27
C SER A 30 -18.96 -8.19 -24.25
N PHE A 31 -19.98 -7.34 -24.10
CA PHE A 31 -21.15 -7.55 -23.24
C PHE A 31 -22.22 -8.46 -23.87
N SER A 32 -22.32 -8.48 -25.20
CA SER A 32 -23.31 -9.29 -25.91
C SER A 32 -22.82 -10.74 -26.04
N PHE A 33 -23.52 -11.69 -25.38
CA PHE A 33 -23.24 -13.14 -25.44
C PHE A 33 -23.21 -13.72 -26.87
N SER A 34 -23.72 -12.99 -27.87
CA SER A 34 -23.70 -13.36 -29.29
C SER A 34 -22.44 -12.93 -30.05
N SER A 35 -21.53 -12.16 -29.43
CA SER A 35 -20.37 -11.55 -30.09
C SER A 35 -19.08 -12.35 -29.91
N SER A 36 -18.22 -12.35 -30.93
CA SER A 36 -16.94 -13.06 -30.94
C SER A 36 -16.01 -12.61 -29.81
N SER A 37 -15.22 -13.54 -29.28
CA SER A 37 -14.17 -13.31 -28.28
C SER A 37 -13.06 -12.36 -28.75
N ASP A 38 -13.06 -11.98 -30.03
CA ASP A 38 -12.11 -11.05 -30.63
C ASP A 38 -12.23 -9.63 -30.05
N SER A 39 -13.43 -9.15 -29.70
CA SER A 39 -13.59 -7.81 -29.11
C SER A 39 -13.01 -7.73 -27.69
N LEU A 40 -13.14 -8.79 -26.89
CA LEU A 40 -12.58 -8.83 -25.54
C LEU A 40 -11.05 -9.01 -25.56
N ALA A 41 -10.54 -9.81 -26.49
CA ALA A 41 -9.10 -10.04 -26.66
C ALA A 41 -8.30 -8.74 -26.87
N LYS A 42 -8.91 -7.69 -27.44
CA LYS A 42 -8.29 -6.37 -27.59
C LYS A 42 -7.91 -5.69 -26.27
N PHE A 43 -8.58 -6.04 -25.17
CA PHE A 43 -8.33 -5.48 -23.85
C PHE A 43 -7.29 -6.29 -23.04
N ILE A 44 -6.74 -7.39 -23.59
CA ILE A 44 -5.86 -8.32 -22.87
C ILE A 44 -4.53 -8.45 -23.60
N VAL A 45 -3.43 -8.39 -22.86
CA VAL A 45 -2.08 -8.68 -23.36
C VAL A 45 -1.40 -9.71 -22.48
N THR A 46 -0.85 -10.78 -23.06
CA THR A 46 -0.14 -11.85 -22.34
C THR A 46 1.31 -11.96 -22.78
N GLY A 47 2.16 -12.53 -21.91
CA GLY A 47 3.62 -12.64 -22.13
C GLY A 47 4.11 -13.54 -23.27
N GLU A 48 3.20 -14.21 -23.99
CA GLU A 48 3.46 -14.83 -25.28
C GLU A 48 2.39 -14.30 -26.24
N ASP A 49 2.80 -13.63 -27.31
CA ASP A 49 1.93 -13.07 -28.34
C ASP A 49 1.31 -14.19 -29.19
N ASN A 50 0.45 -15.00 -28.60
CA ASN A 50 -0.40 -15.95 -29.30
C ASN A 50 -1.85 -15.48 -29.19
N ASP A 51 -2.42 -15.02 -30.32
CA ASP A 51 -3.86 -14.69 -30.42
C ASP A 51 -4.78 -15.81 -29.92
N ARG A 52 -4.31 -17.07 -29.97
CA ARG A 52 -5.04 -18.23 -29.45
C ARG A 52 -5.18 -18.20 -27.93
N ASP A 53 -4.17 -17.71 -27.22
CA ASP A 53 -4.16 -17.64 -25.76
C ASP A 53 -5.06 -16.51 -25.26
N ASN A 54 -5.05 -15.35 -25.90
CA ASN A 54 -5.98 -14.25 -25.60
C ASN A 54 -7.44 -14.67 -25.81
N ARG A 55 -7.72 -15.42 -26.90
CA ARG A 55 -9.06 -15.97 -27.16
C ARG A 55 -9.50 -16.99 -26.12
N SER A 56 -8.57 -17.84 -25.64
CA SER A 56 -8.89 -18.82 -24.58
C SER A 56 -9.34 -18.17 -23.27
N ILE A 57 -8.76 -17.02 -22.90
CA ILE A 57 -9.16 -16.26 -21.71
C ILE A 57 -10.50 -15.56 -21.93
N ALA A 58 -10.78 -15.14 -23.17
CA ALA A 58 -12.00 -14.46 -23.55
C ALA A 58 -13.21 -15.38 -23.81
N ASP A 59 -13.02 -16.70 -23.88
CA ASP A 59 -14.08 -17.67 -24.18
C ASP A 59 -14.77 -18.26 -22.94
N ASP A 60 -14.27 -18.02 -21.72
CA ASP A 60 -14.94 -18.45 -20.49
C ASP A 60 -15.86 -17.35 -19.94
N ASP A 61 -17.15 -17.66 -19.77
CA ASP A 61 -18.21 -16.71 -19.45
C ASP A 61 -17.99 -15.95 -18.14
N ASP A 62 -17.43 -16.61 -17.12
CA ASP A 62 -17.10 -15.95 -15.84
C ASP A 62 -15.94 -14.93 -16.02
N HIS A 63 -15.09 -15.13 -17.03
CA HIS A 63 -13.91 -14.31 -17.30
C HIS A 63 -14.29 -13.03 -18.02
N ARG A 64 -15.23 -13.13 -18.98
CA ARG A 64 -15.69 -12.00 -19.79
C ARG A 64 -16.29 -10.91 -18.94
N TRP A 65 -17.19 -11.28 -18.02
CA TRP A 65 -17.88 -10.31 -17.17
C TRP A 65 -16.92 -9.49 -16.31
N VAL A 66 -15.97 -10.16 -15.64
CA VAL A 66 -15.05 -9.51 -14.71
C VAL A 66 -14.10 -8.54 -15.41
N ILE A 67 -13.56 -8.92 -16.58
CA ILE A 67 -12.70 -8.04 -17.39
C ILE A 67 -13.50 -6.84 -17.89
N VAL A 68 -14.71 -7.07 -18.38
CA VAL A 68 -15.59 -6.00 -18.88
C VAL A 68 -15.91 -5.01 -17.75
N VAL A 69 -16.27 -5.49 -16.56
CA VAL A 69 -16.53 -4.61 -15.39
C VAL A 69 -15.28 -3.81 -15.01
N SER A 70 -14.11 -4.46 -14.93
CA SER A 70 -12.83 -3.76 -14.66
C SER A 70 -12.55 -2.68 -15.71
N VAL A 71 -12.72 -2.97 -17.01
CA VAL A 71 -12.52 -2.01 -18.09
C VAL A 71 -13.55 -0.87 -18.04
N ILE A 72 -14.82 -1.15 -17.76
CA ILE A 72 -15.87 -0.13 -17.60
C ILE A 72 -15.50 0.82 -16.46
N VAL A 73 -15.22 0.27 -15.27
CA VAL A 73 -14.90 1.06 -14.08
C VAL A 73 -13.66 1.91 -14.32
N ARG A 74 -12.59 1.34 -14.90
CA ARG A 74 -11.37 2.09 -15.21
C ARG A 74 -11.57 3.17 -16.28
N LYS A 75 -12.42 2.93 -17.30
CA LYS A 75 -12.79 3.98 -18.27
C LYS A 75 -13.59 5.10 -17.61
N ILE A 76 -14.52 4.79 -16.70
CA ILE A 76 -15.29 5.80 -15.95
C ILE A 76 -14.35 6.62 -15.06
N ILE A 77 -13.47 5.95 -14.30
CA ILE A 77 -12.49 6.58 -13.42
C ILE A 77 -11.56 7.51 -14.22
N SER A 78 -11.07 7.05 -15.38
CA SER A 78 -10.20 7.87 -16.25
C SER A 78 -10.89 9.15 -16.75
N VAL A 79 -12.18 9.08 -17.09
CA VAL A 79 -12.98 10.27 -17.48
C VAL A 79 -13.22 11.21 -16.30
N LEU A 80 -13.44 10.66 -15.11
CA LEU A 80 -13.75 11.42 -13.89
C LEU A 80 -12.51 11.86 -13.12
N GLY A 81 -11.29 11.49 -13.52
CA GLY A 81 -10.09 11.68 -12.72
C GLY A 81 -9.82 13.13 -12.32
N LYS A 82 -9.71 14.05 -13.28
CA LYS A 82 -9.51 15.48 -12.99
C LYS A 82 -10.70 16.11 -12.25
N PRO A 83 -11.97 15.89 -12.65
CA PRO A 83 -13.12 16.33 -11.86
C PRO A 83 -13.10 15.85 -10.40
N MET A 84 -12.70 14.60 -10.17
CA MET A 84 -12.65 14.01 -8.83
C MET A 84 -11.53 14.64 -7.98
N GLU A 85 -10.34 14.83 -8.54
CA GLU A 85 -9.23 15.53 -7.88
C GLU A 85 -9.64 16.95 -7.43
N TRP A 86 -10.29 17.71 -8.31
CA TRP A 86 -10.78 19.06 -8.01
C TRP A 86 -11.87 19.06 -6.95
N CYS A 87 -12.77 18.06 -6.99
CA CYS A 87 -13.77 17.85 -5.96
C CYS A 87 -13.12 17.58 -4.60
N GLY A 88 -12.08 16.75 -4.55
CA GLY A 88 -11.30 16.49 -3.35
C GLY A 88 -10.67 17.76 -2.80
N TYR A 89 -10.02 18.56 -3.66
CA TYR A 89 -9.44 19.83 -3.25
C TYR A 89 -10.47 20.78 -2.64
N PHE A 90 -11.65 20.87 -3.25
CA PHE A 90 -12.75 21.68 -2.76
C PHE A 90 -13.32 21.16 -1.43
N VAL A 91 -13.64 19.87 -1.34
CA VAL A 91 -14.21 19.25 -0.15
C VAL A 91 -13.26 19.41 1.05
N GLU A 92 -11.98 19.07 0.89
CA GLU A 92 -11.00 19.20 1.98
C GLU A 92 -10.80 20.66 2.41
N PHE A 93 -10.79 21.60 1.45
CA PHE A 93 -10.72 23.01 1.78
C PHE A 93 -11.92 23.45 2.62
N ILE A 94 -13.15 23.08 2.22
CA ILE A 94 -14.38 23.42 2.95
C ILE A 94 -14.39 22.78 4.34
N LEU A 95 -14.00 21.50 4.45
CA LEU A 95 -13.96 20.81 5.73
C LEU A 95 -12.94 21.45 6.70
N ASN A 96 -11.75 21.81 6.22
CA ASN A 96 -10.76 22.52 7.03
C ASN A 96 -11.19 23.95 7.37
N LEU A 97 -11.83 24.67 6.43
CA LEU A 97 -12.34 26.01 6.67
C LEU A 97 -13.40 26.01 7.77
N LEU A 98 -14.32 25.04 7.75
CA LEU A 98 -15.30 24.84 8.80
C LEU A 98 -14.60 24.49 10.13
N SER A 99 -13.68 23.52 10.12
CA SER A 99 -12.99 23.06 11.33
C SER A 99 -12.21 24.19 12.03
N HIS A 100 -11.40 24.95 11.30
CA HIS A 100 -10.55 26.03 11.83
C HIS A 100 -11.34 27.23 12.36
N ASN A 101 -12.61 27.37 11.96
CA ASN A 101 -13.45 28.49 12.36
C ASN A 101 -14.55 28.12 13.36
N GLY A 102 -14.54 26.93 13.96
CA GLY A 102 -15.58 26.52 14.92
C GLY A 102 -16.87 26.04 14.25
N GLN A 103 -16.73 25.25 13.18
CA GLN A 103 -17.80 24.71 12.36
C GLN A 103 -18.62 25.82 11.67
N LEU A 104 -19.85 25.52 11.25
CA LEU A 104 -20.66 26.45 10.45
C LEU A 104 -21.00 27.75 11.19
N LEU A 105 -21.46 27.65 12.45
CA LEU A 105 -21.85 28.83 13.24
C LEU A 105 -20.64 29.70 13.59
N GLY A 106 -19.51 29.08 13.92
CA GLY A 106 -18.27 29.79 14.19
C GLY A 106 -17.72 30.48 12.93
N LEU A 107 -17.82 29.85 11.75
CA LEU A 107 -17.42 30.46 10.48
C LEU A 107 -18.24 31.70 10.17
N ILE A 108 -19.57 31.65 10.32
CA ILE A 108 -20.44 32.82 10.14
C ILE A 108 -20.05 33.92 11.14
N HIS A 109 -19.80 33.57 12.40
CA HIS A 109 -19.37 34.52 13.43
C HIS A 109 -18.03 35.19 13.10
N ASN A 110 -17.04 34.43 12.65
CA ASN A 110 -15.72 34.93 12.27
C ASN A 110 -15.76 35.77 11.00
N PHE A 111 -16.62 35.41 10.04
CA PHE A 111 -16.89 36.21 8.84
C PHE A 111 -17.42 37.60 9.19
N LEU A 112 -18.44 37.67 10.05
CA LEU A 112 -19.00 38.95 10.50
C LEU A 112 -17.99 39.82 11.28
N ARG A 113 -16.95 39.22 11.87
CA ARG A 113 -15.87 39.91 12.60
C ARG A 113 -14.62 40.19 11.76
N GLY A 114 -14.57 39.74 10.50
CA GLY A 114 -13.36 39.83 9.67
C GLY A 114 -12.18 39.01 10.20
N LYS A 115 -12.43 37.92 10.95
CA LYS A 115 -11.42 37.07 11.59
C LYS A 115 -11.42 35.64 11.06
N VAL A 116 -11.82 35.43 9.81
CA VAL A 116 -11.84 34.09 9.19
C VAL A 116 -10.42 33.56 9.07
N VAL A 117 -10.19 32.37 9.61
CA VAL A 117 -8.94 31.63 9.44
C VAL A 117 -9.02 30.85 8.14
N ILE A 118 -8.14 31.14 7.19
CA ILE A 118 -8.08 30.42 5.90
C ILE A 118 -7.12 29.24 6.04
N PRO A 119 -7.57 28.00 5.75
CA PRO A 119 -6.74 26.82 5.90
C PRO A 119 -5.70 26.72 4.78
N HIS A 120 -4.48 26.30 5.12
CA HIS A 120 -3.39 26.08 4.17
C HIS A 120 -3.00 24.60 4.12
N ARG A 121 -3.02 23.99 2.93
CA ARG A 121 -2.76 22.55 2.71
C ARG A 121 -1.46 22.04 3.34
N ASP A 122 -0.39 22.83 3.24
CA ASP A 122 0.92 22.47 3.77
C ASP A 122 1.09 22.78 5.26
N SER A 123 0.01 22.99 6.02
CA SER A 123 0.09 23.26 7.47
C SER A 123 -0.06 21.98 8.28
N ASP A 124 0.42 22.03 9.53
CA ASP A 124 0.27 20.98 10.54
C ASP A 124 -1.15 20.89 11.14
N THR A 125 -2.06 21.75 10.68
CA THR A 125 -3.47 21.80 11.11
C THR A 125 -4.44 21.50 9.98
N PHE A 126 -3.97 21.37 8.73
CA PHE A 126 -4.79 20.97 7.59
C PHE A 126 -4.85 19.46 7.50
N ILE A 127 -6.00 18.88 7.80
CA ILE A 127 -6.19 17.43 7.78
C ILE A 127 -6.94 16.97 6.52
N SER A 128 -6.69 15.74 6.11
CA SER A 128 -7.30 15.09 4.95
C SER A 128 -8.81 14.87 5.15
N ALA A 129 -9.52 14.52 4.07
CA ALA A 129 -10.90 14.04 4.17
C ALA A 129 -11.03 12.83 5.13
N ILE A 130 -10.04 11.95 5.20
CA ILE A 130 -10.00 10.82 6.14
C ILE A 130 -9.92 11.31 7.59
N GLY A 131 -9.08 12.31 7.87
CA GLY A 131 -9.00 12.96 9.19
C GLY A 131 -10.32 13.60 9.62
N HIS A 132 -11.10 14.15 8.67
CA HIS A 132 -12.45 14.66 8.95
C HIS A 132 -13.51 13.57 9.14
N LEU A 133 -13.35 12.39 8.50
CA LEU A 133 -14.22 11.24 8.74
C LEU A 133 -14.01 10.64 10.14
N ASP A 134 -12.77 10.65 10.63
CA ASP A 134 -12.43 10.22 11.99
C ASP A 134 -11.26 11.01 12.59
N GLY A 135 -11.61 12.08 13.31
CA GLY A 135 -10.63 12.91 14.01
C GLY A 135 -10.09 12.35 15.32
N ARG A 136 -10.22 11.05 15.62
CA ARG A 136 -9.50 10.44 16.77
C ARG A 136 -8.02 10.35 16.45
N VAL A 137 -7.18 10.65 17.43
CA VAL A 137 -5.71 10.57 17.32
C VAL A 137 -5.09 9.85 18.51
N ASP A 138 -5.82 9.74 19.62
CA ASP A 138 -5.42 8.98 20.80
C ASP A 138 -5.28 7.49 20.49
N LEU A 139 -4.27 6.84 21.07
CA LEU A 139 -4.12 5.39 21.06
C LEU A 139 -5.02 4.77 22.15
N CYS A 140 -5.41 3.50 21.98
CA CYS A 140 -6.31 2.83 22.93
C CYS A 140 -5.66 2.57 24.31
N ASP A 141 -4.38 2.24 24.34
CA ASP A 141 -3.59 2.07 25.57
C ASP A 141 -2.41 3.05 25.59
N ASP A 142 -2.39 3.96 26.55
CA ASP A 142 -1.29 4.91 26.77
C ASP A 142 0.04 4.19 27.12
N ASN A 143 -0.02 2.94 27.58
CA ASN A 143 1.15 2.11 27.93
C ASN A 143 1.55 1.11 26.84
N ILE A 144 1.06 1.29 25.61
CA ILE A 144 1.37 0.39 24.50
C ILE A 144 2.87 0.15 24.31
N LEU A 145 3.71 1.17 24.49
CA LEU A 145 5.17 1.02 24.35
C LEU A 145 5.75 0.05 25.39
N THR A 146 5.20 0.03 26.61
CA THR A 146 5.61 -0.91 27.66
C THR A 146 5.20 -2.33 27.32
N ARG A 147 3.98 -2.51 26.78
CA ARG A 147 3.50 -3.82 26.31
C ARG A 147 4.30 -4.34 25.12
N ILE A 148 4.58 -3.49 24.15
CA ILE A 148 5.40 -3.85 23.00
C ILE A 148 6.82 -4.18 23.45
N ASP A 149 7.42 -3.44 24.39
CA ASP A 149 8.73 -3.79 24.96
C ASP A 149 8.70 -5.18 25.62
N TYR A 150 7.63 -5.49 26.34
CA TYR A 150 7.43 -6.81 26.93
C TYR A 150 7.33 -7.91 25.85
N VAL A 151 6.50 -7.72 24.82
CA VAL A 151 6.35 -8.66 23.68
C VAL A 151 7.66 -8.83 22.90
N ILE A 152 8.47 -7.78 22.79
CA ILE A 152 9.77 -7.86 22.11
C ILE A 152 10.75 -8.69 22.93
N ARG A 153 10.76 -8.55 24.26
CA ARG A 153 11.73 -9.14 25.19
C ARG A 153 11.38 -10.56 25.61
N ASP A 154 10.10 -10.91 25.67
CA ASP A 154 9.63 -12.22 26.11
C ASP A 154 9.20 -13.07 24.91
N SER A 155 10.13 -13.85 24.37
CA SER A 155 9.90 -14.72 23.21
C SER A 155 9.06 -15.97 23.54
N GLU A 156 8.84 -16.29 24.82
CA GLU A 156 8.17 -17.53 25.26
C GLU A 156 6.78 -17.33 25.85
N VAL A 157 6.42 -16.12 26.30
CA VAL A 157 5.07 -15.91 26.86
C VAL A 157 3.98 -16.00 25.78
N SER A 158 2.94 -16.73 26.15
CA SER A 158 1.79 -17.06 25.34
C SER A 158 1.05 -15.79 24.93
N VAL A 159 1.28 -15.33 23.70
CA VAL A 159 0.27 -14.60 22.93
C VAL A 159 -0.80 -15.63 22.55
N SER A 160 -1.56 -16.07 23.55
CA SER A 160 -2.74 -16.93 23.44
C SER A 160 -4.02 -16.11 23.29
N GLN A 161 -3.90 -14.85 22.88
CA GLN A 161 -5.01 -14.04 22.39
C GLN A 161 -4.55 -13.47 21.06
N ILE A 162 -5.18 -13.98 20.01
CA ILE A 162 -4.95 -13.70 18.60
C ILE A 162 -4.69 -12.21 18.38
N GLY A 163 -3.49 -11.90 17.85
CA GLY A 163 -2.98 -10.58 17.50
C GLY A 163 -3.23 -9.47 18.54
N ASP A 164 -2.16 -9.03 19.22
CA ASP A 164 -2.21 -7.99 20.26
C ASP A 164 -3.06 -6.79 19.81
N ARG A 165 -4.25 -6.64 20.41
CA ARG A 165 -5.22 -5.59 20.06
C ARG A 165 -4.63 -4.20 20.20
N ASP A 166 -3.69 -4.01 21.12
CA ASP A 166 -3.04 -2.71 21.29
C ASP A 166 -2.13 -2.43 20.09
N LEU A 167 -1.38 -3.43 19.64
CA LEU A 167 -0.58 -3.33 18.43
C LEU A 167 -1.46 -3.17 17.18
N MET A 168 -2.62 -3.82 17.12
CA MET A 168 -3.60 -3.60 16.04
C MET A 168 -4.14 -2.18 16.04
N ASP A 169 -4.50 -1.63 17.21
CA ASP A 169 -5.02 -0.25 17.31
C ASP A 169 -3.94 0.72 16.86
N PHE A 170 -2.70 0.52 17.29
CA PHE A 170 -1.58 1.35 16.86
C PHE A 170 -1.33 1.26 15.36
N CYS A 171 -1.35 0.07 14.79
CA CYS A 171 -1.23 -0.13 13.35
C CYS A 171 -2.38 0.52 12.57
N MET A 172 -3.61 0.44 13.10
CA MET A 172 -4.77 1.07 12.48
C MET A 172 -4.69 2.60 12.54
N MET A 173 -4.31 3.14 13.69
CA MET A 173 -4.16 4.58 13.89
C MET A 173 -3.03 5.13 13.02
N ALA A 174 -1.92 4.40 12.87
CA ALA A 174 -0.85 4.74 11.93
C ALA A 174 -1.32 4.65 10.46
N SER A 175 -2.04 3.59 10.09
CA SER A 175 -2.61 3.42 8.74
C SER A 175 -3.56 4.56 8.37
N LYS A 176 -4.35 5.04 9.33
CA LYS A 176 -5.22 6.22 9.16
C LYS A 176 -4.41 7.51 9.06
N LEU A 177 -3.39 7.67 9.90
CA LEU A 177 -2.51 8.84 9.91
C LEU A 177 -1.71 8.98 8.60
N ALA A 178 -1.47 7.88 7.87
CA ALA A 178 -0.72 7.89 6.62
C ALA A 178 -1.38 8.71 5.50
N TYR A 179 -2.68 9.01 5.61
CA TYR A 179 -3.41 9.87 4.68
C TYR A 179 -3.16 11.37 4.90
N GLU A 180 -2.54 11.73 6.03
CA GLU A 180 -2.26 13.12 6.37
C GLU A 180 -0.96 13.63 5.74
N ASN A 181 -0.83 14.95 5.64
CA ASN A 181 0.41 15.54 5.16
C ASN A 181 1.55 15.35 6.20
N ALA A 182 2.80 15.42 5.73
CA ALA A 182 3.98 15.16 6.56
C ALA A 182 4.08 16.01 7.84
N LYS A 183 3.56 17.26 7.84
CA LYS A 183 3.59 18.12 9.04
C LYS A 183 2.57 17.68 10.08
N VAL A 184 1.36 17.29 9.66
CA VAL A 184 0.34 16.72 10.56
C VAL A 184 0.85 15.41 11.16
N ILE A 185 1.42 14.52 10.33
CA ILE A 185 2.00 13.25 10.80
C ILE A 185 3.07 13.52 11.85
N LYS A 186 4.04 14.39 11.54
CA LYS A 186 5.12 14.74 12.48
C LYS A 186 4.56 15.34 13.77
N ASN A 187 3.57 16.22 13.68
CA ASN A 187 2.95 16.85 14.84
C ASN A 187 2.32 15.79 15.77
N ILE A 188 1.52 14.88 15.21
CA ILE A 188 0.87 13.81 15.99
C ILE A 188 1.90 12.85 16.57
N VAL A 189 2.83 12.35 15.77
CA VAL A 189 3.85 11.38 16.24
C VAL A 189 4.71 11.97 17.37
N VAL A 190 5.21 13.20 17.19
CA VAL A 190 6.13 13.82 18.16
C VAL A 190 5.39 14.37 19.37
N HIS A 191 4.33 15.14 19.15
CA HIS A 191 3.69 15.90 20.23
C HIS A 191 2.54 15.15 20.90
N HIS A 192 1.85 14.26 20.17
CA HIS A 192 0.74 13.51 20.73
C HIS A 192 1.13 12.12 21.20
N TRP A 193 1.76 11.31 20.33
CA TRP A 193 2.17 9.95 20.67
C TRP A 193 3.49 9.89 21.43
N LYS A 194 4.22 11.01 21.51
CA LYS A 194 5.52 11.12 22.20
C LYS A 194 6.56 10.13 21.64
N MET A 195 6.48 9.85 20.34
CA MET A 195 7.36 8.95 19.62
C MET A 195 8.31 9.74 18.70
N HIS A 196 9.26 9.03 18.10
CA HIS A 196 10.21 9.62 17.18
C HIS A 196 9.74 9.50 15.73
N PHE A 197 9.37 10.64 15.12
CA PHE A 197 9.14 10.70 13.68
C PHE A 197 10.47 10.61 12.94
N VAL A 198 10.60 9.63 12.04
CA VAL A 198 11.83 9.39 11.29
C VAL A 198 11.79 10.09 9.94
N GLU A 199 10.86 9.70 9.07
CA GLU A 199 10.83 10.18 7.69
C GLU A 199 9.46 9.98 7.05
N PHE A 200 9.12 10.86 6.11
CA PHE A 200 7.98 10.73 5.20
C PHE A 200 8.53 10.66 3.78
N PHE A 201 8.25 9.57 3.08
CA PHE A 201 8.65 9.36 1.70
C PHE A 201 7.49 9.62 0.77
N ASN A 202 7.82 10.25 -0.35
CA ASN A 202 6.96 10.28 -1.52
C ASN A 202 7.69 9.58 -2.69
N GLY A 203 7.40 8.29 -2.86
CA GLY A 203 8.10 7.39 -3.76
C GLY A 203 7.71 7.59 -5.22
N TRP A 204 8.69 7.54 -6.11
CA TRP A 204 8.46 7.63 -7.55
C TRP A 204 7.77 6.38 -8.11
N ASN A 205 6.71 6.59 -8.89
CA ASN A 205 6.04 5.58 -9.70
C ASN A 205 6.35 5.81 -11.19
N ASP A 206 7.11 4.89 -11.79
CA ASP A 206 7.54 5.04 -13.18
C ASP A 206 6.41 4.84 -14.21
N PHE A 207 5.31 4.18 -13.83
CA PHE A 207 4.15 4.03 -14.70
C PHE A 207 3.33 5.32 -14.76
N GLN A 208 3.01 5.90 -13.59
CA GLN A 208 2.22 7.15 -13.49
C GLN A 208 3.05 8.41 -13.78
N LYS A 209 4.39 8.33 -13.73
CA LYS A 209 5.31 9.48 -13.90
C LYS A 209 5.14 10.56 -12.84
N GLU A 210 4.88 10.13 -11.62
CA GLU A 210 4.70 11.02 -10.47
C GLU A 210 5.17 10.37 -9.16
N ARG A 211 5.18 11.17 -8.10
CA ARG A 211 5.42 10.68 -6.73
C ARG A 211 4.07 10.47 -6.05
N SER A 212 3.52 9.27 -6.22
CA SER A 212 2.19 8.89 -5.74
C SER A 212 2.24 8.01 -4.49
N THR A 213 3.30 7.22 -4.29
CA THR A 213 3.35 6.26 -3.19
C THR A 213 3.91 6.89 -1.92
N GLN A 214 3.02 7.17 -0.97
CA GLN A 214 3.37 7.77 0.31
C GLN A 214 3.53 6.73 1.41
N VAL A 215 4.56 6.92 2.23
CA VAL A 215 4.86 6.06 3.38
C VAL A 215 5.60 6.87 4.43
N PHE A 216 5.26 6.68 5.69
CA PHE A 216 6.02 7.26 6.79
C PHE A 216 6.59 6.18 7.70
N ILE A 217 7.71 6.54 8.35
CA ILE A 217 8.40 5.71 9.32
C ILE A 217 8.47 6.46 10.64
N LEU A 218 8.20 5.76 11.73
CA LEU A 218 8.46 6.23 13.09
C LEU A 218 9.21 5.17 13.90
N CYS A 219 9.79 5.59 15.01
CA CYS A 219 10.33 4.74 16.05
C CYS A 219 9.66 5.06 17.39
N ASP A 220 9.62 4.11 18.31
CA ASP A 220 9.20 4.39 19.70
C ASP A 220 10.10 5.45 20.36
N LYS A 221 11.40 5.43 20.05
CA LYS A 221 12.41 6.33 20.62
C LYS A 221 13.41 6.80 19.55
N PRO A 222 14.08 7.95 19.75
CA PRO A 222 15.11 8.45 18.83
C PRO A 222 16.45 7.70 18.89
N ARG A 223 16.74 7.02 20.00
CA ARG A 223 17.94 6.21 20.22
C ARG A 223 17.54 4.93 20.94
N ASP A 224 18.25 3.84 20.65
CA ASP A 224 17.99 2.50 21.21
C ASP A 224 16.51 2.12 21.10
N ALA A 225 15.93 2.39 19.93
CA ALA A 225 14.56 2.07 19.61
C ALA A 225 14.31 0.56 19.73
N ASN A 226 13.15 0.20 20.29
CA ASN A 226 12.68 -1.18 20.34
C ASN A 226 11.68 -1.47 19.23
N LEU A 227 10.99 -0.44 18.71
CA LEU A 227 9.98 -0.60 17.67
C LEU A 227 10.20 0.41 16.54
N ILE A 228 10.12 -0.09 15.32
CA ILE A 228 10.03 0.71 14.10
C ILE A 228 8.67 0.40 13.45
N LEU A 229 7.88 1.42 13.13
CA LEU A 229 6.63 1.25 12.39
C LEU A 229 6.75 1.87 11.01
N ILE A 230 6.35 1.12 10.00
CA ILE A 230 6.26 1.55 8.61
C ILE A 230 4.79 1.54 8.21
N SER A 231 4.25 2.69 7.83
CA SER A 231 2.86 2.82 7.42
C SER A 231 2.74 3.31 5.99
N PHE A 232 2.24 2.45 5.11
CA PHE A 232 1.91 2.82 3.73
C PHE A 232 0.53 3.47 3.68
N ARG A 233 0.45 4.60 2.98
CA ARG A 233 -0.83 5.23 2.67
C ARG A 233 -1.58 4.38 1.64
N GLY A 234 -2.91 4.37 1.74
CA GLY A 234 -3.78 3.82 0.70
C GLY A 234 -4.45 4.90 -0.17
N THR A 235 -5.48 4.47 -0.88
CA THR A 235 -6.21 5.24 -1.87
C THR A 235 -6.87 6.49 -1.28
N GLU A 236 -6.51 7.68 -1.74
CA GLU A 236 -7.29 8.89 -1.40
C GLU A 236 -8.71 8.76 -1.97
N PRO A 237 -9.77 9.16 -1.24
CA PRO A 237 -11.14 9.05 -1.74
C PRO A 237 -11.36 9.74 -3.10
N PHE A 238 -10.51 10.73 -3.41
CA PHE A 238 -10.59 11.57 -4.60
C PHE A 238 -9.42 11.37 -5.59
N ASP A 239 -8.62 10.32 -5.42
CA ASP A 239 -7.53 9.97 -6.32
C ASP A 239 -7.93 8.84 -7.28
N ALA A 240 -8.10 9.18 -8.56
CA ALA A 240 -8.57 8.24 -9.58
C ALA A 240 -7.53 7.18 -9.95
N ASP A 241 -6.25 7.50 -9.86
CA ASP A 241 -5.20 6.58 -10.26
C ASP A 241 -5.01 5.49 -9.20
N ASP A 242 -5.15 5.85 -7.92
CA ASP A 242 -5.22 4.91 -6.81
C ASP A 242 -6.44 3.96 -6.96
N TRP A 243 -7.64 4.50 -7.20
CA TRP A 243 -8.83 3.67 -7.43
C TRP A 243 -8.69 2.78 -8.68
N SER A 244 -8.11 3.30 -9.77
CA SER A 244 -7.86 2.49 -10.97
C SER A 244 -6.91 1.33 -10.69
N THR A 245 -5.99 1.47 -9.72
CA THR A 245 -5.07 0.42 -9.30
C THR A 245 -5.80 -0.71 -8.58
N ASP A 246 -6.76 -0.40 -7.70
CA ASP A 246 -7.56 -1.41 -6.98
C ASP A 246 -8.50 -2.21 -7.91
N PHE A 247 -8.93 -1.60 -9.02
CA PHE A 247 -9.74 -2.24 -10.06
C PHE A 247 -8.94 -2.80 -11.23
N ASP A 248 -7.61 -2.84 -11.12
CA ASP A 248 -6.74 -3.48 -12.10
C ASP A 248 -6.63 -4.99 -11.83
N TYR A 249 -6.77 -5.80 -12.87
CA TYR A 249 -6.75 -7.26 -12.75
C TYR A 249 -5.49 -7.84 -13.42
N SER A 250 -4.55 -6.97 -13.76
CA SER A 250 -3.26 -7.31 -14.34
C SER A 250 -2.34 -7.96 -13.31
N TRP A 251 -1.66 -9.03 -13.70
CA TRP A 251 -0.71 -9.74 -12.85
C TRP A 251 0.61 -10.04 -13.57
N TYR A 252 1.66 -10.16 -12.78
CA TYR A 252 3.00 -10.56 -13.22
C TYR A 252 3.42 -11.82 -12.45
N GLU A 253 3.87 -12.86 -13.16
CA GLU A 253 4.39 -14.09 -12.53
C GLU A 253 5.87 -13.91 -12.18
N ILE A 254 6.17 -13.96 -10.89
CA ILE A 254 7.52 -13.95 -10.36
C ILE A 254 7.94 -15.42 -10.13
N PRO A 255 9.06 -15.87 -10.71
CA PRO A 255 9.54 -17.24 -10.51
C PRO A 255 9.66 -17.59 -9.02
N LYS A 256 9.20 -18.81 -8.66
CA LYS A 256 9.11 -19.34 -7.27
C LYS A 256 8.11 -18.63 -6.35
N LEU A 257 7.88 -17.33 -6.51
CA LEU A 257 6.97 -16.56 -5.68
C LEU A 257 5.51 -16.74 -6.10
N GLY A 258 5.20 -16.74 -7.39
CA GLY A 258 3.83 -16.84 -7.91
C GLY A 258 3.38 -15.57 -8.64
N LYS A 259 2.08 -15.49 -8.95
CA LYS A 259 1.49 -14.33 -9.61
C LYS A 259 1.19 -13.23 -8.60
N VAL A 260 1.61 -12.01 -8.92
CA VAL A 260 1.43 -10.82 -8.08
C VAL A 260 0.74 -9.74 -8.88
N HIS A 261 -0.11 -8.96 -8.22
CA HIS A 261 -0.81 -7.83 -8.81
C HIS A 261 0.16 -6.79 -9.39
N MET A 262 0.02 -6.47 -10.67
CA MET A 262 0.97 -5.61 -11.39
C MET A 262 0.90 -4.16 -10.89
N GLY A 263 -0.30 -3.61 -10.69
CA GLY A 263 -0.49 -2.25 -10.14
C GLY A 263 0.20 -2.02 -8.79
N PHE A 264 0.09 -2.97 -7.84
CA PHE A 264 0.76 -2.84 -6.54
C PHE A 264 2.29 -2.94 -6.64
N LEU A 265 2.84 -3.71 -7.59
CA LEU A 265 4.28 -3.72 -7.86
C LEU A 265 4.74 -2.36 -8.43
N GLU A 266 3.96 -1.74 -9.30
CA GLU A 266 4.25 -0.40 -9.82
C GLU A 266 4.18 0.67 -8.74
N ALA A 267 3.19 0.58 -7.83
CA ALA A 267 3.09 1.47 -6.68
C ALA A 267 4.31 1.35 -5.76
N LEU A 268 4.86 0.15 -5.52
CA LEU A 268 6.14 0.02 -4.82
C LEU A 268 7.35 0.54 -5.63
N GLY A 269 7.16 0.86 -6.91
CA GLY A 269 8.19 1.24 -7.87
C GLY A 269 9.11 0.08 -8.23
N LEU A 270 8.53 -1.11 -8.45
CA LEU A 270 9.22 -2.35 -8.80
C LEU A 270 9.01 -2.76 -10.26
N GLY A 271 8.56 -1.83 -11.11
CA GLY A 271 8.46 -2.03 -12.55
C GLY A 271 7.46 -1.08 -13.22
N ASN A 272 7.25 -1.30 -14.51
CA ASN A 272 6.37 -0.52 -15.37
C ASN A 272 5.75 -1.44 -16.43
N ARG A 273 4.41 -1.53 -16.49
CA ARG A 273 3.67 -2.37 -17.46
C ARG A 273 3.88 -1.99 -18.92
N SER A 274 4.26 -0.75 -19.21
CA SER A 274 4.63 -0.30 -20.56
C SER A 274 6.00 -0.83 -20.98
N LYS A 275 6.85 -1.23 -20.01
CA LYS A 275 8.17 -1.82 -20.22
C LYS A 275 8.36 -3.02 -19.30
N VAL A 276 7.67 -4.13 -19.60
CA VAL A 276 7.56 -5.30 -18.70
C VAL A 276 8.92 -5.90 -18.28
N SER A 277 9.98 -5.72 -19.07
CA SER A 277 11.35 -6.10 -18.71
C SER A 277 11.86 -5.45 -17.41
N THR A 278 11.33 -4.28 -17.05
CA THR A 278 11.67 -3.59 -15.79
C THR A 278 11.29 -4.39 -14.55
N PHE A 279 10.15 -5.08 -14.55
CA PHE A 279 9.77 -5.99 -13.46
C PHE A 279 10.81 -7.09 -13.27
N HIS A 280 11.30 -7.68 -14.37
CA HIS A 280 12.34 -8.69 -14.29
C HIS A 280 13.63 -8.14 -13.66
N ASN A 281 14.00 -6.90 -13.96
CA ASN A 281 15.21 -6.28 -13.40
C ASN A 281 15.09 -6.04 -11.89
N HIS A 282 13.93 -5.56 -11.43
CA HIS A 282 13.70 -5.26 -10.01
C HIS A 282 13.42 -6.51 -9.17
N LEU A 283 12.79 -7.54 -9.74
CA LEU A 283 12.29 -8.72 -9.00
C LEU A 283 13.15 -9.97 -9.22
N ARG A 284 14.42 -9.77 -9.59
CA ARG A 284 15.39 -10.85 -9.70
C ARG A 284 15.82 -11.32 -8.31
N VAL A 285 15.78 -12.64 -8.09
CA VAL A 285 16.33 -13.27 -6.89
C VAL A 285 17.79 -12.87 -6.75
N GLY A 286 18.15 -12.25 -5.61
CA GLY A 286 19.50 -11.72 -5.35
C GLY A 286 19.82 -10.36 -5.98
N GLY A 287 18.82 -9.53 -6.29
CA GLY A 287 18.97 -8.23 -6.96
C GLY A 287 19.86 -7.19 -6.23
N LEU A 288 21.01 -6.91 -6.85
CA LEU A 288 21.95 -5.80 -6.63
C LEU A 288 22.51 -5.67 -5.20
N ASN A 289 23.61 -6.38 -4.94
CA ASN A 289 24.65 -5.92 -4.01
C ASN A 289 25.11 -4.52 -4.48
N LEU A 290 24.51 -3.45 -3.95
CA LEU A 290 25.11 -2.12 -3.93
C LEU A 290 26.41 -2.26 -3.12
N LYS A 291 27.53 -2.56 -3.78
CA LYS A 291 28.85 -2.33 -3.19
C LYS A 291 28.99 -0.82 -3.02
N SER A 292 28.81 -0.38 -1.78
CA SER A 292 29.31 0.89 -1.27
C SER A 292 30.78 1.03 -1.68
N LYS A 293 31.08 1.84 -2.69
CA LYS A 293 32.41 2.44 -2.82
C LYS A 293 32.39 3.79 -2.11
N LEU A 294 32.70 3.76 -0.82
CA LEU A 294 33.44 4.86 -0.21
C LEU A 294 34.90 4.73 -0.69
N PRO A 295 35.59 5.82 -1.03
CA PRO A 295 36.99 5.76 -1.41
C PRO A 295 37.85 5.67 -0.13
N GLU A 296 38.50 4.52 0.07
CA GLU A 296 39.70 4.46 0.88
C GLU A 296 40.87 4.89 0.01
N SER A 297 41.43 6.06 0.32
CA SER A 297 42.71 6.51 -0.19
C SER A 297 43.85 5.75 0.51
N GLU A 298 44.60 5.02 -0.31
CA GLU A 298 46.05 4.83 -0.28
C GLU A 298 46.74 4.46 1.05
N VAL A 299 47.26 3.22 1.10
CA VAL A 299 48.49 2.92 1.83
C VAL A 299 49.59 2.74 0.80
N GLY A 300 50.53 3.68 0.83
CA GLY A 300 51.71 3.74 0.01
C GLY A 300 52.73 2.64 0.31
N SER A 301 53.59 2.50 -0.68
CA SER A 301 54.77 1.66 -0.76
C SER A 301 55.72 1.83 0.43
N ASP A 302 56.25 0.71 0.90
CA ASP A 302 57.25 0.62 1.96
C ASP A 302 58.68 0.74 1.38
N ASN A 303 59.50 1.51 2.09
CA ASN A 303 60.97 1.50 2.18
C ASN A 303 61.86 1.71 0.95
N GLY A 304 62.34 2.96 0.84
CA GLY A 304 63.56 3.35 0.13
C GLY A 304 64.84 3.22 0.97
N LEU A 305 65.96 3.05 0.27
CA LEU A 305 67.31 3.28 0.76
C LEU A 305 67.68 4.76 0.57
N SER A 306 68.40 5.30 1.56
CA SER A 306 69.26 6.49 1.53
C SER A 306 68.70 7.80 2.10
N THR A 307 69.02 7.97 3.39
CA THR A 307 69.71 9.13 3.99
C THR A 307 69.08 10.52 3.97
N THR A 308 68.60 10.87 5.16
CA THR A 308 69.10 11.98 6.01
C THR A 308 68.53 13.40 5.80
N THR A 309 67.94 13.86 6.91
CA THR A 309 67.82 15.22 7.45
C THR A 309 66.77 16.20 6.90
N CYS A 310 65.76 16.39 7.73
CA CYS A 310 65.38 17.63 8.43
C CYS A 310 64.93 18.87 7.64
N ASP A 311 63.74 19.31 8.07
CA ASP A 311 63.34 20.70 8.35
C ASP A 311 62.68 21.56 7.25
N SER A 312 61.37 21.73 7.49
CA SER A 312 60.72 23.02 7.76
C SER A 312 60.26 23.92 6.61
N ASN A 313 58.98 24.28 6.75
CA ASN A 313 58.33 25.53 6.35
C ASN A 313 58.05 25.77 4.87
N GLY A 314 56.77 25.60 4.53
CA GLY A 314 55.89 26.77 4.48
C GLY A 314 55.66 27.42 3.12
N THR A 315 54.41 27.89 3.00
CA THR A 315 53.91 28.94 2.09
C THR A 315 53.44 28.47 0.71
N GLU A 316 52.10 28.45 0.58
CA GLU A 316 51.29 29.01 -0.52
C GLU A 316 51.97 30.21 -1.24
N PRO A 317 51.60 30.66 -2.47
CA PRO A 317 50.19 30.93 -2.80
C PRO A 317 49.78 31.00 -4.30
N VAL A 318 48.51 31.35 -4.48
CA VAL A 318 47.91 32.17 -5.57
C VAL A 318 47.27 31.50 -6.80
N ILE A 319 45.96 31.73 -6.80
CA ILE A 319 44.89 31.75 -7.81
C ILE A 319 45.23 32.54 -9.08
N SER A 320 44.79 32.07 -10.26
CA SER A 320 44.00 32.89 -11.22
C SER A 320 43.54 32.12 -12.47
N SER A 321 42.29 32.40 -12.89
CA SER A 321 41.77 32.64 -14.26
C SER A 321 42.08 31.63 -15.38
N ASP A 322 41.28 31.35 -16.40
CA ASP A 322 39.96 31.79 -16.87
C ASP A 322 39.63 30.93 -18.11
N LEU A 323 38.33 30.80 -18.42
CA LEU A 323 37.69 30.76 -19.75
C LEU A 323 38.12 29.75 -20.86
N LYS A 324 37.12 28.91 -21.19
CA LYS A 324 36.52 28.58 -22.52
C LYS A 324 37.43 28.12 -23.68
N ASP A 325 37.03 26.99 -24.29
CA ASP A 325 36.82 26.88 -25.75
C ASP A 325 36.02 25.62 -26.13
N GLU A 326 35.05 25.81 -27.04
CA GLU A 326 34.34 24.75 -27.78
C GLU A 326 35.09 24.45 -29.09
N VAL A 327 35.31 23.17 -29.42
CA VAL A 327 35.47 22.72 -30.81
C VAL A 327 34.77 21.37 -31.03
N HIS A 328 33.92 21.37 -32.04
CA HIS A 328 33.24 20.23 -32.67
C HIS A 328 34.21 19.32 -33.42
N LEU A 329 34.15 18.00 -33.18
CA LEU A 329 34.52 16.97 -34.15
C LEU A 329 33.54 15.80 -34.03
N ARG A 330 32.87 15.48 -35.15
CA ARG A 330 32.11 14.24 -35.35
C ARG A 330 33.11 13.13 -35.64
N ASP A 331 32.90 11.94 -35.09
CA ASP A 331 33.09 10.69 -35.81
C ASP A 331 32.29 9.54 -35.15
N THR A 332 31.86 8.65 -36.03
CA THR A 332 31.00 7.45 -35.94
C THR A 332 31.44 6.38 -34.94
N GLU A 333 30.51 5.82 -34.13
CA GLU A 333 30.58 4.44 -33.59
C GLU A 333 29.19 3.80 -33.34
N GLU A 334 29.17 2.48 -33.47
CA GLU A 334 28.08 1.48 -33.49
C GLU A 334 27.18 1.37 -32.23
N PRO A 335 26.00 0.71 -32.33
CA PRO A 335 25.00 0.69 -31.26
C PRO A 335 25.34 -0.37 -30.20
N THR A 336 26.11 0.01 -29.19
CA THR A 336 26.19 -0.77 -27.95
C THR A 336 25.12 -0.30 -26.96
N GLY A 337 23.97 -0.97 -27.02
CA GLY A 337 22.86 -0.80 -26.08
C GLY A 337 23.25 -1.21 -24.66
N LYS A 338 23.92 -0.31 -23.93
CA LYS A 338 23.88 -0.27 -22.47
C LYS A 338 22.76 0.68 -22.10
N GLU A 339 21.53 0.15 -21.99
CA GLU A 339 20.43 0.90 -21.39
C GLU A 339 20.84 1.29 -19.97
N LYS A 340 20.97 2.61 -19.77
CA LYS A 340 21.25 3.22 -18.48
C LYS A 340 20.08 2.92 -17.55
N VAL A 341 20.40 2.26 -16.44
CA VAL A 341 19.59 2.23 -15.20
C VAL A 341 19.08 3.65 -14.90
N PRO A 342 17.85 3.82 -14.38
CA PRO A 342 17.34 5.14 -14.05
C PRO A 342 18.36 5.88 -13.18
N VAL A 343 18.64 7.12 -13.58
CA VAL A 343 19.52 8.05 -12.88
C VAL A 343 19.14 8.11 -11.39
N MET A 344 20.14 8.23 -10.50
CA MET A 344 20.03 8.33 -9.03
C MET A 344 19.21 9.53 -8.49
N GLY A 345 18.20 10.03 -9.21
CA GLY A 345 17.39 11.18 -8.82
C GLY A 345 16.04 10.85 -8.17
N GLU A 346 15.48 9.65 -8.40
CA GLU A 346 14.09 9.36 -8.03
C GLU A 346 13.99 8.01 -7.32
N MET A 347 14.21 8.03 -6.00
CA MET A 347 14.09 6.85 -5.15
C MET A 347 12.63 6.37 -5.11
N THR A 348 12.41 5.08 -5.39
CA THR A 348 11.08 4.45 -5.31
C THR A 348 10.70 4.14 -3.86
N ALA A 349 9.41 3.90 -3.61
CA ALA A 349 8.93 3.59 -2.27
C ALA A 349 9.64 2.36 -1.66
N PHE A 350 9.78 1.26 -2.41
CA PHE A 350 10.45 0.06 -1.91
C PHE A 350 11.92 0.33 -1.53
N TYR A 351 12.71 0.92 -2.43
CA TYR A 351 14.14 1.11 -2.16
C TYR A 351 14.39 2.16 -1.07
N GLY A 352 13.56 3.21 -1.00
CA GLY A 352 13.64 4.23 0.05
C GLY A 352 13.36 3.65 1.43
N VAL A 353 12.24 2.92 1.58
CA VAL A 353 11.87 2.28 2.84
C VAL A 353 12.89 1.20 3.23
N ARG A 354 13.32 0.35 2.29
CA ARG A 354 14.33 -0.69 2.56
C ARG A 354 15.64 -0.09 3.05
N SER A 355 16.15 0.93 2.36
CA SER A 355 17.41 1.58 2.72
C SER A 355 17.33 2.21 4.11
N LYS A 356 16.22 2.91 4.41
CA LYS A 356 16.03 3.55 5.71
C LYS A 356 15.85 2.55 6.84
N LEU A 357 15.02 1.53 6.61
CA LEU A 357 14.83 0.44 7.57
C LEU A 357 16.16 -0.24 7.89
N LYS A 358 16.99 -0.53 6.87
CA LYS A 358 18.31 -1.13 7.09
C LYS A 358 19.18 -0.29 8.03
N SER A 359 19.31 1.02 7.79
CA SER A 359 20.10 1.90 8.68
C SER A 359 19.51 1.96 10.10
N LEU A 360 18.19 2.06 10.25
CA LEU A 360 17.55 2.06 11.57
C LEU A 360 17.79 0.75 12.34
N LEU A 361 17.73 -0.39 11.67
CA LEU A 361 18.01 -1.70 12.28
C LEU A 361 19.50 -1.82 12.65
N GLU A 362 20.41 -1.30 11.83
CA GLU A 362 21.84 -1.27 12.12
C GLU A 362 22.17 -0.40 13.35
N GLU A 363 21.51 0.76 13.47
CA GLU A 363 21.66 1.71 14.57
C GLU A 363 21.01 1.20 15.88
N ASN A 364 19.88 0.50 15.77
CA ASN A 364 19.10 0.05 16.92
C ASN A 364 19.07 -1.49 16.96
N LYS A 365 20.07 -2.13 17.56
CA LYS A 365 20.27 -3.60 17.47
C LYS A 365 19.10 -4.45 17.96
N ASN A 366 18.33 -3.96 18.94
CA ASN A 366 17.22 -4.69 19.54
C ASN A 366 15.86 -4.42 18.89
N ALA A 367 15.75 -3.43 17.99
CA ALA A 367 14.45 -3.04 17.47
C ALA A 367 13.77 -4.20 16.71
N LYS A 368 12.46 -4.27 16.72
CA LYS A 368 11.72 -5.02 15.72
C LYS A 368 10.92 -4.04 14.87
N PHE A 369 10.51 -4.45 13.69
CA PHE A 369 9.69 -3.59 12.84
C PHE A 369 8.32 -4.20 12.54
N VAL A 370 7.32 -3.33 12.42
CA VAL A 370 5.97 -3.67 12.01
C VAL A 370 5.64 -2.91 10.74
N VAL A 371 4.93 -3.55 9.81
CA VAL A 371 4.47 -2.93 8.56
C VAL A 371 2.95 -2.90 8.56
N THR A 372 2.37 -1.76 8.19
CA THR A 372 0.93 -1.60 8.19
C THR A 372 0.43 -0.71 7.06
N GLY A 373 -0.86 -0.80 6.78
CA GLY A 373 -1.55 0.03 5.81
C GLY A 373 -3.03 -0.33 5.69
N HIS A 374 -3.81 0.65 5.23
CA HIS A 374 -5.22 0.50 4.89
C HIS A 374 -5.41 0.53 3.37
N SER A 375 -6.38 -0.22 2.84
CA SER A 375 -6.70 -0.24 1.40
C SER A 375 -5.49 -0.66 0.53
N LEU A 376 -5.20 0.06 -0.56
CA LEU A 376 -3.95 -0.04 -1.34
C LEU A 376 -2.71 -0.11 -0.42
N GLY A 377 -2.64 0.72 0.62
CA GLY A 377 -1.53 0.72 1.57
C GLY A 377 -1.36 -0.62 2.29
N GLY A 378 -2.46 -1.34 2.55
CA GLY A 378 -2.41 -2.70 3.06
C GLY A 378 -1.77 -3.67 2.08
N ALA A 379 -2.04 -3.53 0.78
CA ALA A 379 -1.42 -4.36 -0.25
C ALA A 379 0.10 -4.12 -0.33
N LEU A 380 0.51 -2.86 -0.27
CA LEU A 380 1.93 -2.48 -0.21
C LEU A 380 2.60 -3.00 1.07
N ALA A 381 1.89 -2.97 2.21
CA ALA A 381 2.39 -3.42 3.49
C ALA A 381 2.76 -4.91 3.52
N ILE A 382 2.00 -5.78 2.84
CA ILE A 382 2.35 -7.21 2.73
C ILE A 382 3.32 -7.50 1.57
N LEU A 383 3.29 -6.72 0.49
CA LEU A 383 4.23 -6.90 -0.62
C LEU A 383 5.65 -6.43 -0.27
N PHE A 384 5.80 -5.44 0.59
CA PHE A 384 7.11 -4.99 1.07
C PHE A 384 7.95 -6.16 1.66
N PRO A 385 7.51 -6.89 2.70
CA PRO A 385 8.24 -8.05 3.20
C PRO A 385 8.32 -9.21 2.21
N ALA A 386 7.35 -9.38 1.30
CA ALA A 386 7.44 -10.39 0.24
C ALA A 386 8.65 -10.13 -0.68
N VAL A 387 8.90 -8.87 -1.03
CA VAL A 387 10.03 -8.46 -1.87
C VAL A 387 11.34 -8.47 -1.07
N LEU A 388 11.32 -8.17 0.24
CA LEU A 388 12.50 -8.37 1.10
C LEU A 388 12.93 -9.84 1.13
N LEU A 389 11.99 -10.77 1.24
CA LEU A 389 12.25 -12.21 1.16
C LEU A 389 12.81 -12.60 -0.21
N LEU A 390 12.24 -12.06 -1.30
CA LEU A 390 12.73 -12.28 -2.66
C LEU A 390 14.17 -11.76 -2.87
N HIS A 391 14.52 -10.65 -2.22
CA HIS A 391 15.85 -10.05 -2.23
C HIS A 391 16.82 -10.69 -1.22
N GLU A 392 16.40 -11.75 -0.53
CA GLU A 392 17.20 -12.46 0.47
C GLU A 392 17.68 -11.59 1.66
N GLU A 393 16.90 -10.57 2.05
CA GLU A 393 17.17 -9.68 3.18
C GLU A 393 16.85 -10.39 4.53
N LYS A 394 17.52 -11.52 4.79
CA LYS A 394 17.21 -12.44 5.90
C LYS A 394 17.35 -11.80 7.27
N GLU A 395 18.41 -11.01 7.50
CA GLU A 395 18.65 -10.33 8.79
C GLU A 395 17.55 -9.33 9.11
N MET A 396 17.08 -8.60 8.10
CA MET A 396 15.94 -7.70 8.23
C MET A 396 14.71 -8.53 8.58
N MET A 397 14.38 -9.56 7.78
CA MET A 397 13.18 -10.39 7.98
C MET A 397 13.11 -11.10 9.34
N GLN A 398 14.25 -11.45 9.94
CA GLN A 398 14.30 -12.00 11.31
C GLN A 398 13.76 -11.01 12.37
N ARG A 399 13.83 -9.70 12.08
CA ARG A 399 13.38 -8.62 12.96
C ARG A 399 11.95 -8.13 12.63
N LEU A 400 11.25 -8.79 11.71
CA LEU A 400 9.83 -8.53 11.47
C LEU A 400 9.01 -9.00 12.67
N LEU A 401 8.35 -8.04 13.34
CA LEU A 401 7.41 -8.26 14.43
C LEU A 401 6.05 -8.72 13.89
N GLY A 402 5.55 -8.04 12.85
CA GLY A 402 4.26 -8.35 12.26
C GLY A 402 3.90 -7.47 11.07
N VAL A 403 2.85 -7.87 10.37
CA VAL A 403 2.21 -7.16 9.27
C VAL A 403 0.72 -7.10 9.59
N TYR A 404 0.18 -5.89 9.70
CA TYR A 404 -1.23 -5.66 10.04
C TYR A 404 -1.86 -4.84 8.93
N THR A 405 -2.87 -5.39 8.27
CA THR A 405 -3.50 -4.71 7.12
C THR A 405 -5.00 -4.60 7.31
N PHE A 406 -5.57 -3.51 6.80
CA PHE A 406 -6.97 -3.16 7.02
C PHE A 406 -7.65 -2.91 5.68
N GLY A 407 -8.72 -3.65 5.37
CA GLY A 407 -9.41 -3.47 4.09
C GLY A 407 -8.53 -3.79 2.89
N GLN A 408 -7.58 -4.72 3.06
CA GLN A 408 -6.58 -5.02 2.04
C GLN A 408 -7.19 -5.79 0.85
N PRO A 409 -6.96 -5.36 -0.41
CA PRO A 409 -7.31 -6.15 -1.58
C PRO A 409 -6.41 -7.40 -1.72
N ARG A 410 -6.79 -8.32 -2.62
CA ARG A 410 -6.00 -9.52 -2.94
C ARG A 410 -4.74 -9.12 -3.71
N VAL A 411 -3.57 -9.54 -3.22
CA VAL A 411 -2.28 -9.11 -3.78
C VAL A 411 -1.65 -10.08 -4.76
N GLY A 412 -2.11 -11.32 -4.81
CA GLY A 412 -1.58 -12.34 -5.71
C GLY A 412 -2.27 -13.68 -5.58
N ASP A 413 -1.65 -14.71 -6.16
CA ASP A 413 -2.23 -16.04 -6.24
C ASP A 413 -1.95 -16.93 -5.02
N ARG A 414 -2.51 -18.15 -5.05
CA ARG A 414 -2.29 -19.15 -3.99
C ARG A 414 -0.81 -19.54 -3.84
N LYS A 415 0.01 -19.41 -4.88
CA LYS A 415 1.44 -19.72 -4.83
C LYS A 415 2.19 -18.64 -4.03
N LEU A 416 1.85 -17.36 -4.24
CA LEU A 416 2.29 -16.27 -3.37
C LEU A 416 1.87 -16.53 -1.92
N GLY A 417 0.61 -16.88 -1.69
CA GLY A 417 0.12 -17.15 -0.34
C GLY A 417 0.90 -18.23 0.38
N ARG A 418 1.11 -19.39 -0.26
CA ARG A 418 1.94 -20.48 0.28
C ARG A 418 3.38 -20.06 0.55
N PHE A 419 3.96 -19.27 -0.35
CA PHE A 419 5.31 -18.74 -0.15
C PHE A 419 5.37 -17.87 1.10
N MET A 420 4.42 -16.95 1.28
CA MET A 420 4.42 -16.04 2.43
C MET A 420 4.11 -16.77 3.75
N GLU A 421 3.12 -17.66 3.77
CA GLU A 421 2.77 -18.48 4.94
C GLU A 421 3.97 -19.29 5.45
N ALA A 422 4.78 -19.86 4.54
CA ALA A 422 5.97 -20.61 4.90
C ALA A 422 7.05 -19.75 5.60
N HIS A 423 7.02 -18.42 5.45
CA HIS A 423 7.99 -17.50 6.06
C HIS A 423 7.42 -16.68 7.22
N LEU A 424 6.09 -16.53 7.30
CA LEU A 424 5.43 -15.65 8.28
C LEU A 424 4.63 -16.39 9.36
N ASN A 425 4.39 -17.70 9.22
CA ASN A 425 3.60 -18.45 10.20
C ASN A 425 4.45 -19.14 11.29
N ASP A 426 5.77 -19.22 11.10
CA ASP A 426 6.69 -19.88 12.03
C ASP A 426 7.59 -18.85 12.76
N PRO A 427 7.79 -18.95 14.09
CA PRO A 427 7.16 -19.91 15.03
C PRO A 427 5.72 -19.54 15.41
N LYS A 428 5.29 -18.30 15.10
CA LYS A 428 3.94 -17.79 15.33
C LYS A 428 3.51 -16.97 14.11
N PRO A 429 2.20 -16.90 13.81
CA PRO A 429 1.64 -16.01 12.78
C PRO A 429 2.08 -14.56 12.99
N LYS A 430 2.62 -13.96 11.92
CA LYS A 430 3.05 -12.55 11.88
C LYS A 430 2.20 -11.70 10.96
N TYR A 431 1.22 -12.27 10.26
CA TYR A 431 0.43 -11.55 9.26
C TYR A 431 -1.06 -11.66 9.56
N PHE A 432 -1.66 -10.51 9.90
CA PHE A 432 -3.05 -10.38 10.28
C PHE A 432 -3.75 -9.41 9.33
N ARG A 433 -4.81 -9.90 8.70
CA ARG A 433 -5.69 -9.16 7.80
C ARG A 433 -6.99 -8.86 8.52
N LEU A 434 -7.33 -7.58 8.65
CA LEU A 434 -8.59 -7.16 9.23
C LEU A 434 -9.57 -6.79 8.11
N VAL A 435 -10.77 -7.37 8.19
CA VAL A 435 -11.85 -7.14 7.21
C VAL A 435 -13.12 -6.74 7.93
N TYR A 436 -13.67 -5.58 7.58
CA TYR A 436 -14.92 -5.10 8.14
C TYR A 436 -16.09 -5.36 7.20
N CYS A 437 -17.04 -6.16 7.70
CA CYS A 437 -18.37 -6.34 7.17
C CYS A 437 -18.42 -6.53 5.64
N ASN A 438 -19.10 -5.65 4.92
CA ASN A 438 -19.27 -5.70 3.47
C ASN A 438 -18.28 -4.78 2.74
N ASP A 439 -17.14 -4.44 3.34
CA ASP A 439 -16.09 -3.67 2.66
C ASP A 439 -15.80 -4.23 1.25
N LEU A 440 -16.01 -3.42 0.23
CA LEU A 440 -15.82 -3.81 -1.16
C LEU A 440 -14.37 -4.21 -1.47
N VAL A 441 -13.37 -3.54 -0.88
CA VAL A 441 -11.98 -3.63 -1.36
C VAL A 441 -11.31 -4.97 -1.10
N PRO A 442 -11.45 -5.62 0.07
CA PRO A 442 -10.96 -6.99 0.27
C PRO A 442 -11.48 -7.99 -0.76
N ARG A 443 -12.62 -7.71 -1.40
CA ARG A 443 -13.23 -8.60 -2.39
C ARG A 443 -12.70 -8.37 -3.80
N LEU A 444 -11.72 -7.47 -3.97
CA LEU A 444 -11.06 -7.15 -5.22
C LEU A 444 -9.56 -7.50 -5.17
N PRO A 445 -8.95 -7.87 -6.32
CA PRO A 445 -9.63 -8.40 -7.50
C PRO A 445 -10.37 -9.71 -7.20
N TYR A 446 -11.24 -10.15 -8.10
CA TYR A 446 -12.13 -11.29 -7.84
C TYR A 446 -11.36 -12.59 -7.60
N ASP A 447 -11.82 -13.36 -6.61
CA ASP A 447 -11.42 -14.75 -6.46
C ASP A 447 -12.19 -15.61 -7.46
N ASN A 448 -11.57 -15.84 -8.62
CA ASN A 448 -12.04 -16.78 -9.63
C ASN A 448 -10.90 -17.67 -10.14
N LYS A 449 -11.25 -18.69 -10.93
CA LYS A 449 -10.29 -19.64 -11.50
C LYS A 449 -9.32 -19.00 -12.51
N THR A 450 -9.58 -17.75 -12.92
CA THR A 450 -8.89 -17.03 -14.00
C THR A 450 -7.73 -16.20 -13.50
N PHE A 451 -8.03 -15.26 -12.61
CA PHE A 451 -7.05 -14.32 -12.07
C PHE A 451 -6.31 -14.92 -10.89
N LEU A 452 -6.85 -16.02 -10.33
CA LEU A 452 -6.24 -16.82 -9.29
C LEU A 452 -5.93 -16.04 -8.00
N TYR A 453 -6.40 -14.80 -7.89
CA TYR A 453 -6.20 -13.98 -6.71
C TYR A 453 -6.81 -14.65 -5.50
N LYS A 454 -6.00 -14.80 -4.45
CA LYS A 454 -6.39 -15.42 -3.19
C LYS A 454 -5.88 -14.55 -2.05
N HIS A 455 -6.67 -14.48 -0.99
CA HIS A 455 -6.13 -14.08 0.30
C HIS A 455 -5.29 -15.20 0.90
N PHE A 456 -4.42 -14.81 1.80
CA PHE A 456 -3.56 -15.66 2.62
C PHE A 456 -3.31 -14.96 3.96
N GLY A 457 -2.76 -15.67 4.94
CA GLY A 457 -2.62 -15.19 6.31
C GLY A 457 -3.93 -15.24 7.11
N GLU A 458 -3.88 -14.81 8.36
CA GLU A 458 -5.04 -14.86 9.26
C GLU A 458 -6.02 -13.73 8.97
N CYS A 459 -7.30 -14.04 8.75
CA CYS A 459 -8.34 -13.04 8.51
C CYS A 459 -9.22 -12.86 9.76
N LEU A 460 -9.13 -11.68 10.35
CA LEU A 460 -9.99 -11.23 11.44
C LEU A 460 -11.16 -10.44 10.86
N TYR A 461 -12.29 -11.13 10.73
CA TYR A 461 -13.52 -10.57 10.19
C TYR A 461 -14.39 -9.96 11.28
N TYR A 462 -14.82 -8.73 11.07
CA TYR A 462 -15.75 -8.02 11.96
C TYR A 462 -17.09 -7.83 11.26
N ASN A 463 -18.18 -8.27 11.88
CA ASN A 463 -19.52 -8.00 11.32
C ASN A 463 -19.99 -6.56 11.60
N SER A 464 -21.19 -6.20 11.12
CA SER A 464 -21.78 -4.86 11.36
C SER A 464 -22.12 -4.54 12.81
N ARG A 465 -21.86 -5.46 13.76
CA ARG A 465 -21.92 -5.25 15.22
C ARG A 465 -20.54 -5.25 15.87
N TYR A 466 -19.46 -5.23 15.09
CA TYR A 466 -18.07 -5.34 15.54
C TYR A 466 -17.78 -6.63 16.33
N ILE A 467 -18.52 -7.71 16.08
CA ILE A 467 -18.18 -9.03 16.62
C ILE A 467 -17.09 -9.62 15.73
N GLU A 468 -15.98 -9.97 16.35
CA GLU A 468 -14.79 -10.52 15.72
C GLU A 468 -14.95 -12.02 15.50
N LYS A 469 -14.52 -12.49 14.33
CA LYS A 469 -14.44 -13.90 13.95
C LYS A 469 -13.17 -14.15 13.14
N GLU A 470 -12.40 -15.13 13.55
CA GLU A 470 -11.34 -15.68 12.71
C GLU A 470 -11.97 -16.50 11.59
N VAL A 471 -11.61 -16.20 10.36
CA VAL A 471 -12.08 -16.90 9.17
C VAL A 471 -10.91 -17.13 8.22
N TRP A 472 -11.03 -18.13 7.35
CA TRP A 472 -10.07 -18.29 6.26
C TRP A 472 -10.29 -17.19 5.21
N GLU A 473 -11.54 -17.00 4.79
CA GLU A 473 -11.95 -16.03 3.77
C GLU A 473 -13.15 -15.24 4.28
N GLU A 474 -13.19 -13.95 4.00
CA GLU A 474 -14.35 -13.13 4.37
C GLU A 474 -15.67 -13.62 3.72
N PRO A 475 -16.81 -13.49 4.41
CA PRO A 475 -18.13 -13.78 3.83
C PRO A 475 -18.37 -12.96 2.56
N ASN A 476 -19.12 -13.52 1.61
CA ASN A 476 -19.33 -12.91 0.30
C ASN A 476 -18.00 -12.49 -0.39
N LYS A 477 -17.11 -13.45 -0.62
CA LYS A 477 -15.77 -13.23 -1.18
C LYS A 477 -15.75 -12.47 -2.52
N ASN A 478 -16.85 -12.51 -3.28
CA ASN A 478 -17.01 -11.84 -4.57
C ASN A 478 -18.26 -10.94 -4.51
N TYR A 479 -18.04 -9.64 -4.34
CA TYR A 479 -19.04 -8.65 -3.96
C TYR A 479 -20.34 -8.64 -4.82
N PHE A 480 -20.24 -8.74 -6.14
CA PHE A 480 -21.36 -8.60 -7.10
C PHE A 480 -22.19 -9.89 -7.31
N GLY A 481 -22.18 -10.83 -6.35
CA GLY A 481 -23.05 -11.99 -6.41
C GLY A 481 -24.52 -11.62 -6.23
N LEU A 482 -25.39 -11.95 -7.20
CA LEU A 482 -26.83 -11.63 -7.17
C LEU A 482 -27.56 -12.05 -5.89
N ILE A 483 -27.12 -13.14 -5.25
CA ILE A 483 -27.69 -13.67 -4.00
C ILE A 483 -27.42 -12.74 -2.81
N TYR A 484 -26.31 -11.99 -2.84
CA TYR A 484 -25.88 -11.14 -1.73
C TYR A 484 -26.32 -9.68 -1.86
N LEU A 485 -26.83 -9.28 -3.04
CA LEU A 485 -27.24 -7.91 -3.31
C LEU A 485 -28.27 -7.40 -2.28
N ILE A 486 -29.39 -8.09 -2.08
CA ILE A 486 -30.42 -7.66 -1.13
C ILE A 486 -29.88 -7.60 0.32
N PRO A 487 -29.21 -8.64 0.85
CA PRO A 487 -28.55 -8.58 2.16
C PRO A 487 -27.59 -7.39 2.34
N GLU A 488 -26.83 -7.02 1.30
CA GLU A 488 -25.90 -5.89 1.35
C GLU A 488 -26.61 -4.56 1.54
N TYR A 489 -27.68 -4.30 0.79
CA TYR A 489 -28.48 -3.08 0.94
C TYR A 489 -29.17 -3.02 2.31
N ILE A 490 -29.69 -4.14 2.81
CA ILE A 490 -30.25 -4.22 4.16
C ILE A 490 -29.16 -3.88 5.20
N ASN A 491 -27.96 -4.44 5.04
CA ASN A 491 -26.85 -4.16 5.95
C ASN A 491 -26.40 -2.69 5.87
N ALA A 492 -26.30 -2.10 4.69
CA ALA A 492 -25.94 -0.68 4.53
C ALA A 492 -26.96 0.24 5.21
N MET A 493 -28.26 -0.05 5.07
CA MET A 493 -29.31 0.66 5.78
C MET A 493 -29.20 0.47 7.30
N TRP A 494 -28.93 -0.76 7.76
CA TRP A 494 -28.69 -1.06 9.17
C TRP A 494 -27.49 -0.28 9.71
N GLU A 495 -26.38 -0.20 8.97
CA GLU A 495 -25.20 0.54 9.38
C GLU A 495 -25.45 2.05 9.49
N LEU A 496 -26.26 2.63 8.60
CA LEU A 496 -26.70 4.01 8.70
C LEU A 496 -27.57 4.25 9.94
N ILE A 497 -28.50 3.34 10.25
CA ILE A 497 -29.34 3.46 11.46
C ILE A 497 -28.50 3.28 12.73
N ARG A 498 -27.60 2.29 12.73
CA ARG A 498 -26.66 2.02 13.83
C ARG A 498 -25.78 3.23 14.10
N SER A 499 -25.31 3.91 13.05
CA SER A 499 -24.38 5.03 13.22
C SER A 499 -24.97 6.22 13.96
N LEU A 500 -26.30 6.39 13.89
CA LEU A 500 -27.05 7.43 14.59
C LEU A 500 -27.34 7.08 16.06
N THR A 501 -27.20 5.81 16.46
CA THR A 501 -27.65 5.31 17.77
C THR A 501 -26.52 4.78 18.65
N MET A 502 -25.45 4.24 18.07
CA MET A 502 -24.40 3.54 18.80
C MET A 502 -23.52 4.44 19.68
N GLY A 503 -23.47 5.74 19.38
CA GLY A 503 -22.80 6.74 20.23
C GLY A 503 -23.37 6.82 21.63
N TYR A 504 -24.66 6.48 21.82
CA TYR A 504 -25.29 6.47 23.15
C TYR A 504 -24.89 5.27 24.00
N THR A 505 -24.41 4.18 23.40
CA THR A 505 -24.11 2.92 24.10
C THR A 505 -22.63 2.64 24.27
N CYS A 506 -21.78 3.10 23.35
CA CYS A 506 -20.36 2.74 23.29
C CYS A 506 -19.40 3.82 23.82
N GLY A 507 -19.92 4.94 24.33
CA GLY A 507 -19.11 5.98 24.96
C GLY A 507 -18.09 6.60 23.98
N LYS A 508 -16.87 6.84 24.47
CA LYS A 508 -15.80 7.54 23.73
C LYS A 508 -15.14 6.67 22.65
N ASP A 509 -15.26 5.35 22.76
CA ASP A 509 -14.60 4.39 21.86
C ASP A 509 -15.31 4.30 20.49
N TYR A 510 -16.56 4.75 20.41
CA TYR A 510 -17.30 4.92 19.18
C TYR A 510 -17.41 6.39 18.78
N LYS A 511 -17.03 6.72 17.55
CA LYS A 511 -17.17 8.07 17.00
C LYS A 511 -17.78 8.02 15.61
N GLU A 512 -18.81 8.82 15.40
CA GLU A 512 -19.44 9.01 14.10
C GLU A 512 -19.76 10.50 13.92
N GLY A 513 -19.10 11.15 12.96
CA GLY A 513 -19.33 12.56 12.63
C GLY A 513 -20.38 12.74 11.53
N TRP A 514 -20.84 13.98 11.33
CA TRP A 514 -21.81 14.31 10.26
C TRP A 514 -21.29 13.93 8.87
N PHE A 515 -19.99 14.15 8.61
CA PHE A 515 -19.37 13.84 7.32
C PHE A 515 -19.37 12.33 7.04
N ARG A 516 -19.21 11.54 8.11
CA ARG A 516 -19.30 10.08 8.04
C ARG A 516 -20.73 9.60 7.80
N VAL A 517 -21.73 10.22 8.45
CA VAL A 517 -23.16 9.94 8.19
C VAL A 517 -23.51 10.26 6.73
N LEU A 518 -23.03 11.38 6.19
CA LEU A 518 -23.17 11.71 4.77
C LEU A 518 -22.59 10.62 3.87
N LEU A 519 -21.38 10.16 4.16
CA LEU A 519 -20.74 9.08 3.41
C LEU A 519 -21.55 7.77 3.48
N ARG A 520 -22.17 7.44 4.62
CA ARG A 520 -23.08 6.27 4.72
C ARG A 520 -24.35 6.45 3.90
N MET A 521 -24.93 7.66 3.87
CA MET A 521 -26.09 7.95 3.02
C MET A 521 -25.76 7.80 1.53
N LEU A 522 -24.62 8.32 1.09
CA LEU A 522 -24.13 8.15 -0.29
C LEU A 522 -23.82 6.67 -0.59
N GLY A 523 -23.24 5.95 0.39
CA GLY A 523 -22.96 4.53 0.33
C GLY A 523 -24.20 3.62 0.22
N LEU A 524 -25.41 4.15 0.34
CA LEU A 524 -26.62 3.39 0.00
C LEU A 524 -26.74 3.13 -1.50
N ALA A 525 -26.13 3.97 -2.36
CA ALA A 525 -26.14 3.77 -3.81
C ALA A 525 -25.22 2.61 -4.24
N ILE A 526 -24.11 2.43 -3.52
CA ILE A 526 -23.17 1.31 -3.71
C ILE A 526 -22.79 0.83 -2.33
N PRO A 527 -23.49 -0.20 -1.80
CA PRO A 527 -23.15 -0.77 -0.50
C PRO A 527 -21.68 -1.18 -0.44
N GLY A 528 -21.12 -1.29 0.77
CA GLY A 528 -19.72 -1.65 0.96
C GLY A 528 -18.70 -0.52 0.77
N ILE A 529 -18.95 0.48 -0.08
CA ILE A 529 -18.03 1.64 -0.22
C ILE A 529 -17.89 2.38 1.10
N SER A 530 -19.01 2.63 1.79
CA SER A 530 -18.94 3.29 3.10
C SER A 530 -18.19 2.44 4.12
N ALA A 531 -18.29 1.11 4.06
CA ALA A 531 -17.64 0.19 4.99
C ALA A 531 -16.11 0.17 4.84
N HIS A 532 -15.58 0.57 3.67
CA HIS A 532 -14.14 0.71 3.40
C HIS A 532 -13.46 1.91 4.10
N CYS A 533 -14.08 2.51 5.11
CA CYS A 533 -13.53 3.70 5.73
C CYS A 533 -12.70 3.33 6.97
N PRO A 534 -11.53 3.98 7.18
CA PRO A 534 -10.72 3.78 8.37
C PRO A 534 -11.48 3.86 9.70
N THR A 535 -12.53 4.69 9.78
CA THR A 535 -13.40 4.80 10.98
C THR A 535 -13.97 3.46 11.43
N ASP A 536 -14.42 2.61 10.49
CA ASP A 536 -15.01 1.32 10.83
C ASP A 536 -13.95 0.31 11.27
N TYR A 537 -12.73 0.42 10.77
CA TYR A 537 -11.60 -0.38 11.23
C TYR A 537 -11.14 0.03 12.62
N VAL A 538 -11.04 1.33 12.92
CA VAL A 538 -10.78 1.82 14.28
C VAL A 538 -11.86 1.32 15.24
N ASN A 539 -13.15 1.42 14.85
CA ASN A 539 -14.25 0.90 15.65
C ASN A 539 -14.18 -0.63 15.82
N SER A 540 -13.76 -1.36 14.78
CA SER A 540 -13.62 -2.82 14.83
C SER A 540 -12.58 -3.24 15.86
N VAL A 541 -11.39 -2.63 15.84
CA VAL A 541 -10.32 -2.96 16.78
C VAL A 541 -10.69 -2.58 18.22
N ARG A 542 -11.26 -1.39 18.43
CA ARG A 542 -11.58 -0.89 19.78
C ARG A 542 -12.82 -1.52 20.42
N LEU A 543 -13.84 -1.80 19.62
CA LEU A 543 -15.12 -2.34 20.11
C LEU A 543 -15.23 -3.86 19.92
N GLY A 544 -14.24 -4.46 19.24
CA GLY A 544 -14.16 -5.87 18.94
C GLY A 544 -14.49 -6.72 20.15
N LYS A 545 -15.44 -7.64 20.01
CA LYS A 545 -15.67 -8.68 21.03
C LYS A 545 -15.42 -10.02 20.36
N GLU A 546 -14.55 -10.83 20.95
CA GLU A 546 -14.36 -12.22 20.53
C GLU A 546 -15.69 -12.96 20.67
N GLN A 547 -16.06 -13.73 19.66
CA GLN A 547 -17.24 -14.57 19.73
C GLN A 547 -16.97 -15.72 20.72
N VAL A 548 -17.37 -15.56 21.99
CA VAL A 548 -17.35 -16.65 22.99
C VAL A 548 -18.14 -17.82 22.42
N HIS A 549 -17.45 -18.90 22.05
CA HIS A 549 -18.09 -20.17 21.77
C HIS A 549 -18.68 -20.68 23.08
N VAL A 550 -19.99 -20.50 23.26
CA VAL A 550 -20.75 -21.29 24.22
C VAL A 550 -20.78 -22.70 23.65
N SER A 551 -19.80 -23.51 24.04
CA SER A 551 -19.86 -24.95 23.87
C SER A 551 -21.14 -25.43 24.56
N CYS A 552 -22.14 -25.81 23.77
CA CYS A 552 -23.27 -26.57 24.29
C CYS A 552 -22.69 -27.84 24.91
N SER A 553 -22.87 -27.96 26.23
CA SER A 553 -22.49 -29.10 27.06
C SER A 553 -23.34 -30.31 26.75
#